data_AF-I1KA91-F1
#
_entry.id   AF-I1KA91-F1
#
_cell.length_a   1.000
_cell.length_b   1.000
_cell.length_c   1.000
_cell.angle_alpha   90.00
_cell.angle_beta   90.00
_cell.angle_gamma   90.00
#
_symmetry.space_group_name_H-M   'P 1'
#
loop_
_entity.id
_entity.type
_entity.pdbx_description
1 polymer ?
#
loop_
_entity_poly.entity_id
_entity_poly.type
_entity_poly.pdbx_seq_one_letter_code
_entity_poly.pdbx_strand_id
1 'polypeptide(L)'
;MPNPNPKHLFHATLFLSILLQALSKSTIEPCSNSDSCNALLGYTLYTDLKVSEVASLFQIDPIALLTANAIDISYPDVEHHILPSKLFLKVPISCSCVDGIRKSVATHYKTRPSDTLSSIADAVYAGLVSSDQLREANSLSDPSVLDVGQNLVVPLPCTCFNGSDNSLPAIYLSYVVRPVDTLAAVAARYFTTLTDLMNVNAMGSTAINDGDILAVPIPACASNFPKSASDFGMLVPNGSYAITAGHCVQCSCGPKNLDLYCMPASLAVSCSSMQCRGSNLMLGNVTVQQTSGGCNVTACNYDGIVNGSIVTTLSPSLQPQCPGLQEFPPLVAPPTTVARDTVFAPAPAPLFDGDGPASPKSSLVPSTGLPGGFSPANGPISGISSGASAACSLVKPFPALTYALVLLLVKLMIPVAL
;
A
#
# COMPACT_ATOMS: atom_id res chain seq x y z
N MET A 1 43.33 64.43 43.30
CA MET A 1 43.56 62.98 43.53
C MET A 1 42.34 62.20 43.05
N PRO A 2 42.48 60.97 42.52
CA PRO A 2 41.89 60.71 41.20
C PRO A 2 41.05 59.42 41.04
N ASN A 3 40.41 59.36 39.87
CA ASN A 3 40.09 58.17 39.05
C ASN A 3 38.85 57.29 39.36
N PRO A 4 38.30 56.61 38.31
CA PRO A 4 36.86 56.51 38.13
C PRO A 4 36.36 55.08 37.78
N ASN A 5 35.16 54.98 37.21
CA ASN A 5 34.52 53.76 36.67
C ASN A 5 35.44 52.90 35.77
N PRO A 6 35.06 51.63 35.56
CA PRO A 6 34.52 51.31 34.25
C PRO A 6 33.19 50.52 34.27
N LYS A 7 32.32 50.83 33.31
CA LYS A 7 31.11 50.03 33.00
C LYS A 7 31.52 48.88 32.07
N HIS A 8 31.29 47.63 32.49
CA HIS A 8 31.44 46.49 31.57
C HIS A 8 30.18 46.27 30.74
N LEU A 9 30.29 46.52 29.43
CA LEU A 9 29.37 45.98 28.43
C LEU A 9 29.51 44.45 28.42
N PHE A 10 28.41 43.74 28.62
CA PHE A 10 28.28 42.34 28.20
C PHE A 10 27.37 42.30 26.97
N HIS A 11 27.95 42.09 25.80
CA HIS A 11 27.20 41.83 24.57
C HIS A 11 26.63 40.42 24.61
N ALA A 12 25.31 40.29 24.78
CA ALA A 12 24.59 39.05 24.53
C ALA A 12 24.32 38.91 23.02
N THR A 13 25.16 38.16 22.31
CA THR A 13 24.91 37.81 20.90
C THR A 13 23.84 36.72 20.81
N LEU A 14 22.59 37.14 20.64
CA LEU A 14 21.46 36.24 20.36
C LEU A 14 21.62 35.62 18.97
N PHE A 15 22.14 34.39 18.90
CA PHE A 15 22.12 33.60 17.67
C PHE A 15 20.68 33.17 17.36
N LEU A 16 19.99 33.97 16.55
CA LEU A 16 18.68 33.63 16.00
C LEU A 16 18.87 32.58 14.90
N SER A 17 19.03 31.31 15.30
CA SER A 17 18.87 30.18 14.39
C SER A 17 17.40 30.06 14.01
N ILE A 18 17.00 30.76 12.94
CA ILE A 18 15.71 30.54 12.29
C ILE A 18 15.76 29.15 11.64
N LEU A 19 15.35 28.14 12.41
CA LEU A 19 15.02 26.84 11.86
C LEU A 19 13.77 27.06 10.99
N LEU A 20 13.94 27.13 9.67
CA LEU A 20 12.82 26.98 8.76
C LEU A 20 12.26 25.58 8.99
N GLN A 21 11.22 25.48 9.82
CA GLN A 21 10.32 24.34 9.82
C GLN A 21 9.63 24.36 8.46
N ALA A 22 10.18 23.61 7.50
CA ALA A 22 9.50 23.33 6.26
C ALA A 22 8.19 22.63 6.63
N LEU A 23 7.05 23.24 6.27
CA LEU A 23 5.76 22.58 6.48
C LEU A 23 5.76 21.29 5.68
N SER A 24 5.50 20.17 6.35
CA SER A 24 5.31 18.88 5.70
C SER A 24 4.18 18.98 4.69
N LYS A 25 4.45 18.50 3.48
CA LYS A 25 3.47 18.44 2.40
C LYS A 25 2.64 17.18 2.56
N SER A 26 1.35 17.25 2.27
CA SER A 26 0.47 16.09 2.22
C SER A 26 -0.44 16.20 1.00
N THR A 27 -0.66 15.08 0.32
CA THR A 27 -1.59 15.02 -0.82
C THR A 27 -3.02 14.91 -0.32
N ILE A 28 -3.85 15.88 -0.69
CA ILE A 28 -5.26 15.96 -0.35
C ILE A 28 -6.07 15.62 -1.60
N GLU A 29 -6.95 14.62 -1.52
CA GLU A 29 -7.97 14.35 -2.53
C GLU A 29 -9.28 15.09 -2.15
N PRO A 30 -9.74 16.07 -2.96
CA PRO A 30 -11.06 16.66 -2.81
C PRO A 30 -12.15 15.65 -3.19
N CYS A 31 -13.27 15.68 -2.48
CA CYS A 31 -14.40 14.78 -2.71
C CYS A 31 -15.74 15.53 -2.55
N SER A 32 -16.82 14.94 -3.05
CA SER A 32 -18.17 15.54 -3.00
C SER A 32 -19.31 14.53 -2.79
N ASN A 33 -19.01 13.25 -2.98
CA ASN A 33 -19.90 12.12 -2.74
C ASN A 33 -19.65 11.55 -1.35
N SER A 34 -20.71 11.07 -0.69
CA SER A 34 -20.64 10.44 0.65
C SER A 34 -20.19 8.97 0.58
N ASP A 35 -19.29 8.63 -0.34
CA ASP A 35 -18.78 7.26 -0.47
C ASP A 35 -17.56 7.03 0.43
N SER A 36 -17.31 5.75 0.68
CA SER A 36 -16.14 5.26 1.41
C SER A 36 -15.33 4.31 0.54
N CYS A 37 -14.01 4.34 0.68
CA CYS A 37 -13.08 3.55 -0.11
C CYS A 37 -11.96 3.00 0.79
N ASN A 38 -11.36 1.88 0.38
CA ASN A 38 -10.26 1.27 1.13
C ASN A 38 -8.94 1.98 0.80
N ALA A 39 -8.19 2.34 1.84
CA ALA A 39 -6.86 2.93 1.73
C ALA A 39 -5.90 2.28 2.76
N LEU A 40 -4.61 2.59 2.65
CA LEU A 40 -3.58 2.12 3.58
C LEU A 40 -2.89 3.31 4.25
N LEU A 41 -2.46 3.13 5.51
CA LEU A 41 -1.52 4.02 6.19
C LEU A 41 -0.17 3.33 6.34
N GLY A 42 0.92 4.08 6.16
CA GLY A 42 2.28 3.66 6.46
C GLY A 42 2.62 4.02 7.90
N TYR A 43 2.47 3.07 8.82
CA TYR A 43 2.66 3.29 10.26
C TYR A 43 3.97 2.66 10.74
N THR A 44 4.74 3.39 11.55
CA THR A 44 5.96 2.86 12.20
C THR A 44 5.73 2.76 13.70
N LEU A 45 5.88 1.56 14.28
CA LEU A 45 5.64 1.32 15.70
C LEU A 45 6.57 2.17 16.58
N TYR A 46 5.98 2.94 17.50
CA TYR A 46 6.73 3.76 18.47
C TYR A 46 7.32 2.94 19.63
N THR A 47 6.69 1.81 19.96
CA THR A 47 7.10 0.87 21.01
C THR A 47 6.74 -0.56 20.60
N ASP A 48 7.20 -1.56 21.35
CA ASP A 48 6.82 -2.95 21.16
C ASP A 48 5.33 -3.12 21.53
N LEU A 49 4.50 -3.64 20.63
CA LEU A 49 3.04 -3.73 20.79
C LEU A 49 2.53 -5.06 20.24
N LYS A 50 1.45 -5.59 20.83
CA LYS A 50 0.75 -6.76 20.25
C LYS A 50 0.05 -6.38 18.95
N VAL A 51 -0.14 -7.35 18.04
CA VAL A 51 -0.96 -7.17 16.83
C VAL A 51 -2.35 -6.62 17.19
N SER A 52 -3.02 -7.19 18.20
CA SER A 52 -4.31 -6.73 18.72
C SER A 52 -4.30 -5.31 19.29
N GLU A 53 -3.18 -4.87 19.87
CA GLU A 53 -3.01 -3.50 20.41
C GLU A 53 -2.82 -2.47 19.28
N VAL A 54 -2.05 -2.83 18.24
CA VAL A 54 -1.93 -2.00 17.03
C VAL A 54 -3.26 -1.92 16.28
N ALA A 55 -3.97 -3.04 16.14
CA ALA A 55 -5.30 -3.06 15.52
C ALA A 55 -6.31 -2.19 16.30
N SER A 56 -6.28 -2.26 17.64
CA SER A 56 -7.10 -1.43 18.53
C SER A 56 -6.77 0.06 18.43
N LEU A 57 -5.49 0.44 18.22
CA LEU A 57 -5.06 1.83 18.08
C LEU A 57 -5.67 2.54 16.86
N PHE A 58 -5.96 1.78 15.79
CA PHE A 58 -6.58 2.30 14.57
C PHE A 58 -8.08 1.95 14.44
N GLN A 59 -8.63 1.15 15.37
CA GLN A 59 -9.98 0.58 15.34
C GLN A 59 -10.24 -0.29 14.09
N ILE A 60 -9.30 -1.20 13.81
CA ILE A 60 -9.36 -2.12 12.68
C ILE A 60 -9.34 -3.59 13.13
N ASP A 61 -9.61 -4.50 12.20
CA ASP A 61 -9.51 -5.94 12.43
C ASP A 61 -8.04 -6.42 12.47
N PRO A 62 -7.64 -7.25 13.47
CA PRO A 62 -6.27 -7.79 13.56
C PRO A 62 -5.86 -8.65 12.35
N ILE A 63 -6.77 -9.43 11.79
CA ILE A 63 -6.47 -10.27 10.61
C ILE A 63 -6.26 -9.39 9.37
N ALA A 64 -7.05 -8.34 9.18
CA ALA A 64 -6.84 -7.34 8.13
C ALA A 64 -5.44 -6.67 8.25
N LEU A 65 -4.99 -6.33 9.47
CA LEU A 65 -3.64 -5.79 9.70
C LEU A 65 -2.55 -6.78 9.28
N LEU A 66 -2.66 -8.05 9.65
CA LEU A 66 -1.68 -9.10 9.30
C LEU A 66 -1.63 -9.37 7.80
N THR A 67 -2.80 -9.54 7.19
CA THR A 67 -2.96 -9.93 5.77
C THR A 67 -2.52 -8.83 4.81
N ALA A 68 -2.80 -7.56 5.13
CA ALA A 68 -2.27 -6.39 4.41
C ALA A 68 -0.72 -6.33 4.39
N ASN A 69 -0.05 -6.96 5.37
CA ASN A 69 1.41 -7.06 5.47
C ASN A 69 1.98 -8.42 5.03
N ALA A 70 1.15 -9.28 4.41
CA ALA A 70 1.50 -10.64 4.03
C ALA A 70 2.03 -11.52 5.18
N ILE A 71 1.66 -11.20 6.42
CA ILE A 71 2.03 -12.02 7.58
C ILE A 71 1.17 -13.29 7.57
N ASP A 72 1.77 -14.44 7.83
CA ASP A 72 1.09 -15.73 7.89
C ASP A 72 0.19 -15.83 9.13
N ILE A 73 -1.13 -15.91 8.91
CA ILE A 73 -2.16 -16.04 9.96
C ILE A 73 -2.34 -17.48 10.47
N SER A 74 -1.63 -18.46 9.91
CA SER A 74 -1.67 -19.85 10.40
C SER A 74 -0.86 -20.06 11.69
N TYR A 75 -0.05 -19.07 12.08
CA TYR A 75 0.69 -19.10 13.34
C TYR A 75 -0.27 -19.08 14.55
N PRO A 76 -0.06 -19.95 15.56
CA PRO A 76 -0.90 -19.97 16.75
C PRO A 76 -0.76 -18.67 17.54
N ASP A 77 -1.89 -18.15 18.03
CA ASP A 77 -1.98 -16.93 18.85
C ASP A 77 -1.40 -15.66 18.19
N VAL A 78 -1.39 -15.61 16.85
CA VAL A 78 -0.80 -14.51 16.06
C VAL A 78 -1.36 -13.13 16.40
N GLU A 79 -2.61 -13.03 16.85
CA GLU A 79 -3.23 -11.75 17.28
C GLU A 79 -2.61 -11.18 18.58
N HIS A 80 -2.02 -12.02 19.42
CA HIS A 80 -1.32 -11.61 20.64
C HIS A 80 0.20 -11.56 20.50
N HIS A 81 0.73 -11.89 19.31
CA HIS A 81 2.15 -11.79 18.98
C HIS A 81 2.65 -10.35 19.15
N ILE A 82 3.83 -10.20 19.77
CA ILE A 82 4.45 -8.89 20.02
C ILE A 82 5.27 -8.48 18.78
N LEU A 83 4.85 -7.41 18.14
CA LEU A 83 5.57 -6.75 17.06
C LEU A 83 6.62 -5.80 17.64
N PRO A 84 7.87 -5.81 17.14
CA PRO A 84 8.93 -4.97 17.66
C PRO A 84 8.74 -3.49 17.28
N SER A 85 9.19 -2.61 18.16
CA SER A 85 9.34 -1.18 17.91
C SER A 85 10.16 -0.91 16.64
N LYS A 86 9.81 0.19 15.96
CA LYS A 86 10.33 0.59 14.64
C LYS A 86 9.97 -0.34 13.47
N LEU A 87 9.14 -1.36 13.68
CA LEU A 87 8.52 -2.09 12.57
C LEU A 87 7.61 -1.15 11.77
N PHE A 88 7.73 -1.18 10.44
CA PHE A 88 6.83 -0.49 9.52
C PHE A 88 5.72 -1.44 9.08
N LEU A 89 4.46 -1.00 9.16
CA LEU A 89 3.27 -1.75 8.75
C LEU A 89 2.40 -0.92 7.80
N LYS A 90 1.77 -1.62 6.85
CA LYS A 90 0.62 -1.15 6.08
C LYS A 90 -0.65 -1.38 6.92
N VAL A 91 -1.35 -0.33 7.33
CA VAL A 91 -2.57 -0.41 8.15
C VAL A 91 -3.79 -0.14 7.25
N PRO A 92 -4.70 -1.11 7.03
CA PRO A 92 -5.89 -0.89 6.20
C PRO A 92 -6.91 -0.01 6.94
N ILE A 93 -7.43 1.01 6.25
CA ILE A 93 -8.43 1.95 6.79
C ILE A 93 -9.56 2.20 5.79
N SER A 94 -10.71 2.62 6.32
CA SER A 94 -11.80 3.17 5.50
C SER A 94 -11.64 4.69 5.37
N CYS A 95 -11.50 5.15 4.13
CA CYS A 95 -11.38 6.55 3.78
C CYS A 95 -12.74 7.09 3.37
N SER A 96 -13.22 8.16 4.02
CA SER A 96 -14.55 8.75 3.77
C SER A 96 -14.43 10.18 3.28
N CYS A 97 -15.46 10.69 2.61
CA CYS A 97 -15.54 12.11 2.30
C CYS A 97 -16.07 12.91 3.50
N VAL A 98 -15.23 13.79 4.06
CA VAL A 98 -15.56 14.60 5.25
C VAL A 98 -15.03 16.02 5.03
N ASP A 99 -15.88 17.02 5.18
CA ASP A 99 -15.56 18.45 4.91
C ASP A 99 -15.04 18.73 3.49
N GLY A 100 -15.46 17.92 2.51
CA GLY A 100 -15.04 18.03 1.11
C GLY A 100 -13.65 17.45 0.79
N ILE A 101 -13.01 16.78 1.76
CA ILE A 101 -11.72 16.09 1.57
C ILE A 101 -11.79 14.63 2.00
N ARG A 102 -10.98 13.78 1.38
CA ARG A 102 -10.76 12.41 1.83
C ARG A 102 -9.98 12.40 3.14
N LYS A 103 -10.55 11.78 4.19
CA LYS A 103 -9.89 11.49 5.46
C LYS A 103 -10.58 10.31 6.18
N SER A 104 -9.84 9.61 7.03
CA SER A 104 -10.43 8.66 7.97
C SER A 104 -10.67 9.35 9.30
N VAL A 105 -11.90 9.24 9.81
CA VAL A 105 -12.33 9.80 11.10
C VAL A 105 -12.91 8.72 12.03
N ALA A 106 -12.72 7.45 11.67
CA ALA A 106 -13.15 6.30 12.48
C ALA A 106 -12.20 6.02 13.67
N THR A 107 -10.96 6.54 13.60
CA THR A 107 -9.95 6.31 14.62
C THR A 107 -10.12 7.27 15.81
N HIS A 108 -10.11 6.70 17.01
CA HIS A 108 -10.27 7.44 18.26
C HIS A 108 -9.13 7.14 19.25
N TYR A 109 -8.60 8.18 19.87
CA TYR A 109 -7.55 8.08 20.87
C TYR A 109 -8.03 8.52 22.25
N LYS A 110 -7.91 7.64 23.24
CA LYS A 110 -8.17 7.97 24.64
C LYS A 110 -6.90 8.48 25.31
N THR A 111 -6.91 9.75 25.72
CA THR A 111 -5.78 10.42 26.38
C THR A 111 -5.39 9.77 27.69
N ARG A 112 -4.09 9.85 27.99
CA ARG A 112 -3.38 9.27 29.12
C ARG A 112 -2.75 10.40 29.94
N PRO A 113 -2.34 10.14 31.20
CA PRO A 113 -1.56 11.11 31.98
C PRO A 113 -0.31 11.55 31.21
N SER A 114 -0.07 12.87 31.18
CA SER A 114 1.07 13.51 30.51
C SER A 114 1.07 13.51 28.98
N ASP A 115 -0.03 13.14 28.31
CA ASP A 115 -0.16 13.32 26.86
C ASP A 115 -0.23 14.80 26.47
N THR A 116 0.35 15.14 25.32
CA THR A 116 0.16 16.40 24.61
C THR A 116 -0.30 16.11 23.18
N LEU A 117 -0.89 17.11 22.50
CA LEU A 117 -1.23 16.94 21.07
C LEU A 117 -0.02 16.60 20.21
N SER A 118 1.19 17.09 20.55
CA SER A 118 2.43 16.73 19.87
C SER A 118 2.90 15.31 20.18
N SER A 119 2.82 14.83 21.43
CA SER A 119 3.22 13.44 21.74
C SER A 119 2.29 12.42 21.07
N ILE A 120 1.00 12.74 20.97
CA ILE A 120 0.01 11.92 20.24
C ILE A 120 0.30 11.93 18.74
N ALA A 121 0.48 13.12 18.13
CA ALA A 121 0.78 13.28 16.70
C ALA A 121 2.10 12.62 16.29
N ASP A 122 3.21 13.08 16.87
CA ASP A 122 4.56 12.81 16.38
C ASP A 122 5.06 11.42 16.82
N ALA A 123 4.71 11.00 18.04
CA ALA A 123 5.15 9.71 18.58
C ALA A 123 4.09 8.61 18.41
N VAL A 124 2.86 8.78 18.92
CA VAL A 124 1.86 7.69 18.90
C VAL A 124 1.37 7.38 17.49
N TYR A 125 1.04 8.39 16.69
CA TYR A 125 0.61 8.23 15.29
C TYR A 125 1.74 8.43 14.27
N ALA A 126 3.00 8.47 14.72
CA ALA A 126 4.20 8.50 13.88
C ALA A 126 4.19 9.59 12.78
N GLY A 127 3.63 10.77 13.07
CA GLY A 127 3.55 11.89 12.13
C GLY A 127 2.46 11.78 11.06
N LEU A 128 1.57 10.78 11.13
CA LEU A 128 0.41 10.67 10.22
C LEU A 128 -0.58 11.83 10.38
N VAL A 129 -0.61 12.49 11.54
CA VAL A 129 -1.40 13.70 11.80
C VAL A 129 -0.55 14.72 12.54
N SER A 130 -0.87 16.00 12.42
CA SER A 130 -0.26 17.08 13.20
C SER A 130 -1.07 17.45 14.45
N SER A 131 -0.43 18.13 15.39
CA SER A 131 -1.09 18.71 16.57
C SER A 131 -2.17 19.73 16.21
N ASP A 132 -1.98 20.49 15.12
CA ASP A 132 -2.98 21.42 14.58
C ASP A 132 -4.22 20.68 14.05
N GLN A 133 -4.04 19.59 13.30
CA GLN A 133 -5.14 18.76 12.79
C GLN A 133 -5.92 18.09 13.94
N LEU A 134 -5.23 17.61 14.98
CA LEU A 134 -5.87 17.08 16.18
C LEU A 134 -6.67 18.16 16.93
N ARG A 135 -6.14 19.38 17.06
CA ARG A 135 -6.84 20.52 17.67
C ARG A 135 -8.12 20.86 16.89
N GLU A 136 -8.01 20.99 15.57
CA GLU A 136 -9.11 21.37 14.68
C GLU A 136 -10.22 20.32 14.66
N ALA A 137 -9.89 19.04 14.43
CA ALA A 137 -10.86 17.95 14.37
C ALA A 137 -11.61 17.72 15.69
N ASN A 138 -11.06 18.17 16.83
CA ASN A 138 -11.66 18.06 18.16
C ASN A 138 -12.18 19.39 18.72
N SER A 139 -12.13 20.49 17.94
CA SER A 139 -12.56 21.84 18.36
C SER A 139 -11.94 22.31 19.68
N LEU A 140 -10.68 21.95 19.95
CA LEU A 140 -10.03 22.25 21.24
C LEU A 140 -9.63 23.72 21.30
N SER A 141 -10.18 24.45 22.27
CA SER A 141 -9.93 25.88 22.47
C SER A 141 -8.54 26.19 23.05
N ASP A 142 -8.01 25.29 23.88
CA ASP A 142 -6.67 25.37 24.45
C ASP A 142 -5.93 24.05 24.17
N PRO A 143 -4.91 24.02 23.29
CA PRO A 143 -4.16 22.80 22.98
C PRO A 143 -3.17 22.38 24.08
N SER A 144 -2.99 23.19 25.14
CA SER A 144 -2.07 22.91 26.24
C SER A 144 -2.68 22.09 27.38
N VAL A 145 -4.01 21.97 27.41
CA VAL A 145 -4.76 21.21 28.43
C VAL A 145 -5.53 20.08 27.75
N LEU A 146 -5.13 18.84 28.03
CA LEU A 146 -5.88 17.63 27.67
C LEU A 146 -6.34 16.95 28.95
N ASP A 147 -7.65 16.71 29.07
CA ASP A 147 -8.20 15.97 30.20
C ASP A 147 -7.86 14.48 30.06
N VAL A 148 -7.47 13.82 31.17
CA VAL A 148 -7.14 12.39 31.14
C VAL A 148 -8.39 11.55 30.89
N GLY A 149 -8.35 10.70 29.87
CA GLY A 149 -9.46 9.85 29.45
C GLY A 149 -10.42 10.51 28.45
N GLN A 150 -10.14 11.74 28.00
CA GLN A 150 -10.79 12.38 26.86
C GLN A 150 -10.61 11.54 25.59
N ASN A 151 -11.67 11.43 24.79
CA ASN A 151 -11.65 10.65 23.55
C ASN A 151 -11.53 11.59 22.34
N LEU A 152 -10.35 11.64 21.73
CA LEU A 152 -10.03 12.48 20.58
C LEU A 152 -10.29 11.73 19.26
N VAL A 153 -10.95 12.38 18.30
CA VAL A 153 -10.98 11.96 16.89
C VAL A 153 -9.60 12.17 16.28
N VAL A 154 -9.09 11.18 15.55
CA VAL A 154 -7.78 11.26 14.88
C VAL A 154 -8.03 11.29 13.36
N PRO A 155 -7.87 12.47 12.70
CA PRO A 155 -8.22 12.66 11.29
C PRO A 155 -7.10 12.16 10.37
N LEU A 156 -7.00 10.82 10.21
CA LEU A 156 -5.91 10.20 9.47
C LEU A 156 -5.99 10.49 7.95
N PRO A 157 -4.87 10.85 7.29
CA PRO A 157 -4.85 11.22 5.89
C PRO A 157 -5.02 9.97 5.01
N CYS A 158 -5.85 10.08 3.99
CA CYS A 158 -6.04 9.00 3.02
C CYS A 158 -6.47 9.56 1.67
N THR A 159 -6.18 8.81 0.63
CA THR A 159 -6.63 9.05 -0.74
C THR A 159 -7.06 7.72 -1.34
N CYS A 160 -7.80 7.77 -2.44
CA CYS A 160 -8.37 6.60 -3.10
C CYS A 160 -8.35 6.73 -4.63
N PHE A 161 -8.54 7.93 -5.18
CA PHE A 161 -8.62 8.21 -6.62
C PHE A 161 -9.42 7.15 -7.40
N ASN A 162 -10.62 6.83 -6.90
CA ASN A 162 -11.53 5.81 -7.45
C ASN A 162 -10.95 4.37 -7.54
N GLY A 163 -9.94 4.03 -6.74
CA GLY A 163 -9.33 2.70 -6.70
C GLY A 163 -8.47 2.37 -7.92
N SER A 164 -7.97 3.39 -8.61
CA SER A 164 -7.18 3.23 -9.84
C SER A 164 -6.05 4.25 -9.98
N ASP A 165 -4.97 3.83 -10.63
CA ASP A 165 -3.92 4.70 -11.14
C ASP A 165 -3.71 4.37 -12.63
N ASN A 166 -3.63 5.39 -13.49
CA ASN A 166 -3.54 5.21 -14.95
C ASN A 166 -4.56 4.22 -15.58
N SER A 167 -5.78 4.12 -15.02
CA SER A 167 -6.83 3.14 -15.37
C SER A 167 -6.53 1.66 -15.03
N LEU A 168 -5.46 1.39 -14.28
CA LEU A 168 -5.17 0.09 -13.67
C LEU A 168 -5.61 0.10 -12.19
N PRO A 169 -6.04 -1.02 -11.60
CA PRO A 169 -6.44 -1.04 -10.19
C PRO A 169 -5.28 -0.71 -9.25
N ALA A 170 -5.52 0.17 -8.30
CA ALA A 170 -4.53 0.62 -7.33
C ALA A 170 -5.18 0.90 -5.96
N ILE A 171 -4.40 0.72 -4.90
CA ILE A 171 -4.76 1.12 -3.54
C ILE A 171 -3.68 2.06 -3.00
N TYR A 172 -4.12 3.18 -2.45
CA TYR A 172 -3.21 4.26 -2.06
C TYR A 172 -2.74 4.10 -0.61
N LEU A 173 -1.44 4.27 -0.41
CA LEU A 173 -0.77 4.26 0.88
C LEU A 173 -0.35 5.68 1.26
N SER A 174 -0.85 6.20 2.38
CA SER A 174 -0.34 7.43 3.00
C SER A 174 0.99 7.13 3.70
N TYR A 175 2.11 7.52 3.08
CA TYR A 175 3.47 7.21 3.50
C TYR A 175 4.17 8.44 4.07
N VAL A 176 4.52 8.42 5.37
CA VAL A 176 5.35 9.45 6.01
C VAL A 176 6.81 9.23 5.61
N VAL A 177 7.39 10.19 4.90
CA VAL A 177 8.80 10.22 4.47
C VAL A 177 9.72 10.33 5.67
N ARG A 178 10.81 9.54 5.68
CA ARG A 178 11.84 9.53 6.72
C ARG A 178 13.15 10.15 6.19
N PRO A 179 14.13 10.53 7.04
CA PRO A 179 15.30 11.31 6.62
C PRO A 179 16.24 10.63 5.60
N VAL A 180 16.11 9.32 5.39
CA VAL A 180 16.96 8.50 4.50
C VAL A 180 16.25 8.06 3.23
N ASP A 181 14.96 8.38 3.08
CA ASP A 181 14.17 7.95 1.93
C ASP A 181 14.49 8.81 0.70
N THR A 182 14.37 8.20 -0.49
CA THR A 182 14.36 8.93 -1.77
C THR A 182 13.11 8.57 -2.54
N LEU A 183 12.56 9.50 -3.32
CA LEU A 183 11.31 9.27 -4.04
C LEU A 183 11.37 8.05 -4.97
N ALA A 184 12.53 7.80 -5.59
CA ALA A 184 12.78 6.63 -6.42
C ALA A 184 12.82 5.32 -5.61
N ALA A 185 13.41 5.32 -4.42
CA ALA A 185 13.42 4.14 -3.54
C ALA A 185 12.01 3.83 -2.98
N VAL A 186 11.22 4.85 -2.65
CA VAL A 186 9.80 4.70 -2.25
C VAL A 186 8.99 4.11 -3.40
N ALA A 187 9.10 4.65 -4.62
CA ALA A 187 8.40 4.13 -5.80
C ALA A 187 8.74 2.64 -6.05
N ALA A 188 10.04 2.31 -6.09
CA ALA A 188 10.52 0.95 -6.31
C ALA A 188 10.05 -0.03 -5.21
N ARG A 189 10.04 0.39 -3.93
CA ARG A 189 9.58 -0.43 -2.80
C ARG A 189 8.12 -0.86 -2.91
N TYR A 190 7.28 -0.03 -3.54
CA TYR A 190 5.84 -0.27 -3.67
C TYR A 190 5.40 -0.60 -5.09
N PHE A 191 6.34 -0.99 -5.96
CA PHE A 191 6.10 -1.43 -7.35
C PHE A 191 5.38 -0.40 -8.23
N THR A 192 5.56 0.90 -7.93
CA THR A 192 5.07 2.01 -8.76
C THR A 192 6.22 2.71 -9.47
N THR A 193 5.94 3.54 -10.46
CA THR A 193 6.96 4.33 -11.15
C THR A 193 7.22 5.65 -10.45
N LEU A 194 8.42 6.22 -10.65
CA LEU A 194 8.74 7.56 -10.17
C LEU A 194 7.78 8.61 -10.77
N THR A 195 7.37 8.43 -12.02
CA THR A 195 6.45 9.31 -12.74
C THR A 195 5.06 9.29 -12.09
N ASP A 196 4.51 8.11 -11.82
CA ASP A 196 3.16 7.98 -11.24
C ASP A 196 3.12 8.49 -9.81
N LEU A 197 4.15 8.17 -9.01
CA LEU A 197 4.30 8.71 -7.66
C LEU A 197 4.41 10.25 -7.66
N MET A 198 5.13 10.85 -8.62
CA MET A 198 5.17 12.31 -8.77
C MET A 198 3.83 12.90 -9.22
N ASN A 199 3.15 12.25 -10.18
CA ASN A 199 1.86 12.71 -10.73
C ASN A 199 0.76 12.74 -9.65
N VAL A 200 0.60 11.65 -8.91
CA VAL A 200 -0.39 11.51 -7.82
C VAL A 200 -0.17 12.58 -6.73
N ASN A 201 1.08 12.92 -6.44
CA ASN A 201 1.44 13.91 -5.41
C ASN A 201 1.63 15.34 -5.98
N ALA A 202 1.23 15.59 -7.23
CA ALA A 202 1.37 16.87 -7.93
C ALA A 202 2.80 17.48 -7.85
N MET A 203 3.84 16.63 -7.88
CA MET A 203 5.21 17.02 -7.62
C MET A 203 5.93 17.50 -8.88
N GLY A 204 6.40 18.76 -8.87
CA GLY A 204 7.25 19.32 -9.93
C GLY A 204 8.73 18.92 -9.87
N SER A 205 9.16 18.19 -8.85
CA SER A 205 10.53 17.70 -8.68
C SER A 205 10.58 16.47 -7.77
N THR A 206 11.72 15.77 -7.71
CA THR A 206 11.93 14.61 -6.84
C THR A 206 12.24 14.95 -5.38
N ALA A 207 12.17 16.23 -4.99
CA ALA A 207 12.53 16.69 -3.65
C ALA A 207 11.42 16.39 -2.63
N ILE A 208 11.78 15.59 -1.62
CA ILE A 208 10.96 15.25 -0.44
C ILE A 208 11.71 15.64 0.84
N ASN A 209 10.97 15.95 1.89
CA ASN A 209 11.49 16.27 3.22
C ASN A 209 11.00 15.23 4.24
N ASP A 210 11.73 15.12 5.35
CA ASP A 210 11.28 14.36 6.52
C ASP A 210 9.89 14.85 6.99
N GLY A 211 8.98 13.91 7.23
CA GLY A 211 7.59 14.20 7.59
C GLY A 211 6.63 14.55 6.44
N ASP A 212 7.09 14.68 5.18
CA ASP A 212 6.18 14.77 4.03
C ASP A 212 5.31 13.48 3.94
N ILE A 213 4.01 13.61 3.69
CA ILE A 213 3.07 12.48 3.56
C ILE A 213 2.71 12.27 2.08
N LEU A 214 3.31 11.25 1.47
CA LEU A 214 3.06 10.87 0.08
C LEU A 214 1.85 9.94 -0.03
N ALA A 215 0.98 10.18 -1.00
CA ALA A 215 0.03 9.20 -1.48
C ALA A 215 0.74 8.28 -2.49
N VAL A 216 1.07 7.05 -2.10
CA VAL A 216 1.76 6.08 -2.95
C VAL A 216 0.74 5.16 -3.61
N PRO A 217 0.56 5.18 -4.94
CA PRO A 217 -0.30 4.21 -5.63
C PRO A 217 0.37 2.82 -5.62
N ILE A 218 -0.15 1.88 -4.83
CA ILE A 218 0.28 0.48 -4.88
C ILE A 218 -0.59 -0.24 -5.91
N PRO A 219 -0.01 -0.89 -6.94
CA PRO A 219 -0.78 -1.75 -7.86
C PRO A 219 -1.60 -2.78 -7.09
N ALA A 220 -2.81 -3.08 -7.52
CA ALA A 220 -3.72 -3.96 -6.82
C ALA A 220 -4.39 -4.97 -7.76
N CYS A 221 -4.85 -6.07 -7.19
CA CYS A 221 -5.73 -7.02 -7.84
C CYS A 221 -7.18 -6.65 -7.52
N ALA A 222 -7.99 -6.36 -8.54
CA ALA A 222 -9.41 -6.09 -8.39
C ALA A 222 -10.24 -7.38 -8.52
N SER A 223 -11.24 -7.53 -7.66
CA SER A 223 -12.23 -8.59 -7.80
C SER A 223 -13.21 -8.29 -8.94
N ASN A 224 -13.58 -9.34 -9.69
CA ASN A 224 -14.61 -9.30 -10.73
C ASN A 224 -15.96 -9.83 -10.25
N PHE A 225 -16.22 -9.79 -8.93
CA PHE A 225 -17.44 -10.33 -8.32
C PHE A 225 -18.68 -9.54 -8.82
N PRO A 226 -19.88 -10.14 -8.84
CA PRO A 226 -21.11 -9.46 -9.21
C PRO A 226 -21.45 -8.34 -8.21
N LYS A 227 -22.10 -7.27 -8.69
CA LYS A 227 -22.56 -6.13 -7.85
C LYS A 227 -23.56 -6.51 -6.74
N SER A 228 -24.09 -7.73 -6.76
CA SER A 228 -24.94 -8.30 -5.70
C SER A 228 -24.15 -8.96 -4.57
N ALA A 229 -22.83 -9.12 -4.70
CA ALA A 229 -21.98 -9.64 -3.65
C ALA A 229 -21.69 -8.54 -2.61
N SER A 230 -21.70 -8.87 -1.32
CA SER A 230 -21.41 -7.89 -0.26
C SER A 230 -19.94 -7.47 -0.21
N ASP A 231 -19.05 -8.24 -0.84
CA ASP A 231 -17.62 -7.96 -1.00
C ASP A 231 -17.26 -7.55 -2.45
N PHE A 232 -18.25 -7.06 -3.21
CA PHE A 232 -18.04 -6.40 -4.50
C PHE A 232 -17.02 -5.25 -4.40
N GLY A 233 -16.13 -5.14 -5.40
CA GLY A 233 -15.13 -4.07 -5.45
C GLY A 233 -13.95 -4.27 -4.49
N MET A 234 -13.77 -5.49 -3.95
CA MET A 234 -12.57 -5.84 -3.19
C MET A 234 -11.30 -5.57 -4.02
N LEU A 235 -10.37 -4.82 -3.44
CA LEU A 235 -9.02 -4.57 -3.93
C LEU A 235 -8.03 -5.21 -2.96
N VAL A 236 -7.08 -5.99 -3.50
CA VAL A 236 -5.98 -6.58 -2.72
C VAL A 236 -4.66 -5.99 -3.20
N PRO A 237 -3.86 -5.31 -2.35
CA PRO A 237 -2.57 -4.75 -2.75
C PRO A 237 -1.60 -5.82 -3.28
N ASN A 238 -0.77 -5.45 -4.26
CA ASN A 238 0.32 -6.30 -4.76
C ASN A 238 1.20 -6.80 -3.59
N GLY A 239 1.54 -8.09 -3.63
CA GLY A 239 2.35 -8.74 -2.60
C GLY A 239 1.62 -8.95 -1.28
N SER A 240 0.28 -8.94 -1.26
CA SER A 240 -0.54 -9.17 -0.07
C SER A 240 -1.77 -10.02 -0.36
N TYR A 241 -2.55 -10.31 0.67
CA TYR A 241 -3.79 -11.07 0.58
C TYR A 241 -4.86 -10.45 1.48
N ALA A 242 -6.11 -10.86 1.28
CA ALA A 242 -7.25 -10.51 2.11
C ALA A 242 -8.02 -11.78 2.51
N ILE A 243 -8.71 -11.70 3.64
CA ILE A 243 -9.58 -12.75 4.15
C ILE A 243 -11.02 -12.24 4.08
N THR A 244 -11.91 -13.02 3.46
CA THR A 244 -13.33 -12.69 3.28
C THR A 244 -14.22 -13.87 3.69
N ALA A 245 -15.53 -13.72 3.52
CA ALA A 245 -16.53 -14.76 3.75
C ALA A 245 -16.50 -15.36 5.17
N GLY A 246 -16.32 -14.53 6.20
CA GLY A 246 -16.29 -15.00 7.60
C GLY A 246 -15.09 -15.89 7.91
N HIS A 247 -13.91 -15.51 7.42
CA HIS A 247 -12.65 -16.26 7.53
C HIS A 247 -12.60 -17.59 6.74
N CYS A 248 -13.48 -17.75 5.74
CA CYS A 248 -13.52 -18.95 4.90
C CYS A 248 -12.68 -18.89 3.63
N VAL A 249 -12.48 -17.69 3.07
CA VAL A 249 -11.82 -17.51 1.77
C VAL A 249 -10.64 -16.57 1.90
N GLN A 250 -9.48 -17.01 1.43
CA GLN A 250 -8.26 -16.23 1.27
C GLN A 250 -8.11 -15.84 -0.20
N CYS A 251 -8.12 -14.54 -0.49
CA CYS A 251 -7.87 -13.99 -1.82
C CYS A 251 -6.53 -13.26 -1.85
N SER A 252 -5.59 -13.77 -2.62
CA SER A 252 -4.21 -13.28 -2.73
C SER A 252 -3.97 -12.56 -4.06
N CYS A 253 -3.20 -11.49 -4.04
CA CYS A 253 -2.81 -10.76 -5.26
C CYS A 253 -1.49 -11.30 -5.84
N GLY A 254 -1.53 -11.84 -7.06
CA GLY A 254 -0.37 -12.42 -7.73
C GLY A 254 0.68 -11.37 -8.09
N PRO A 255 1.95 -11.48 -7.63
CA PRO A 255 2.88 -10.36 -7.63
C PRO A 255 3.44 -9.95 -9.00
N LYS A 256 3.30 -10.81 -10.02
CA LYS A 256 3.79 -10.55 -11.40
C LYS A 256 2.69 -10.19 -12.39
N ASN A 257 1.52 -10.82 -12.26
CA ASN A 257 0.41 -10.71 -13.21
C ASN A 257 -0.75 -9.84 -12.70
N LEU A 258 -0.79 -9.53 -11.40
CA LEU A 258 -1.89 -8.81 -10.76
C LEU A 258 -3.26 -9.50 -10.92
N ASP A 259 -3.25 -10.84 -11.01
CA ASP A 259 -4.47 -11.65 -10.93
C ASP A 259 -4.85 -11.92 -9.46
N LEU A 260 -6.17 -11.88 -9.18
CA LEU A 260 -6.71 -12.24 -7.87
C LEU A 260 -6.97 -13.75 -7.77
N TYR A 261 -6.24 -14.46 -6.92
CA TYR A 261 -6.41 -15.89 -6.69
C TYR A 261 -7.04 -16.18 -5.33
N CYS A 262 -8.21 -16.81 -5.32
CA CYS A 262 -8.94 -17.16 -4.10
C CYS A 262 -8.92 -18.66 -3.82
N MET A 263 -8.66 -19.03 -2.57
CA MET A 263 -8.63 -20.40 -2.05
C MET A 263 -9.27 -20.49 -0.66
N PRO A 264 -9.64 -21.69 -0.16
CA PRO A 264 -10.03 -21.87 1.23
C PRO A 264 -8.97 -21.34 2.20
N ALA A 265 -9.38 -20.54 3.18
CA ALA A 265 -8.47 -19.96 4.18
C ALA A 265 -8.08 -20.98 5.27
N SER A 266 -6.87 -20.84 5.83
CA SER A 266 -6.36 -21.71 6.91
C SER A 266 -7.19 -21.67 8.21
N LEU A 267 -8.02 -20.63 8.40
CA LEU A 267 -8.88 -20.43 9.57
C LEU A 267 -10.30 -21.01 9.40
N ALA A 268 -10.57 -21.75 8.32
CA ALA A 268 -11.89 -22.24 7.94
C ALA A 268 -12.44 -23.39 8.82
N VAL A 269 -12.82 -23.10 10.08
CA VAL A 269 -13.34 -24.11 11.04
C VAL A 269 -14.78 -24.53 10.76
N SER A 270 -15.62 -23.66 10.17
CA SER A 270 -17.06 -23.94 9.96
C SER A 270 -17.63 -23.21 8.74
N CYS A 271 -17.08 -23.53 7.57
CA CYS A 271 -17.44 -22.89 6.30
C CYS A 271 -18.48 -23.67 5.50
N SER A 272 -19.28 -22.94 4.71
CA SER A 272 -20.15 -23.56 3.70
C SER A 272 -19.33 -24.28 2.63
N SER A 273 -19.94 -25.22 1.90
CA SER A 273 -19.26 -25.91 0.80
C SER A 273 -18.77 -24.92 -0.26
N MET A 274 -17.48 -24.97 -0.58
CA MET A 274 -16.84 -24.18 -1.63
C MET A 274 -16.63 -24.98 -2.92
N GLN A 275 -17.45 -26.02 -3.13
CA GLN A 275 -17.47 -26.82 -4.35
C GLN A 275 -18.22 -26.08 -5.47
N CYS A 276 -17.65 -26.03 -6.66
CA CYS A 276 -18.31 -25.44 -7.82
C CYS A 276 -19.51 -26.27 -8.29
N ARG A 277 -20.65 -25.61 -8.52
CA ARG A 277 -21.90 -26.25 -8.94
C ARG A 277 -21.73 -27.00 -10.27
N GLY A 278 -22.05 -28.29 -10.27
CA GLY A 278 -21.97 -29.14 -11.47
C GLY A 278 -20.57 -29.71 -11.75
N SER A 279 -19.62 -29.56 -10.83
CA SER A 279 -18.27 -30.11 -10.93
C SER A 279 -17.81 -30.70 -9.59
N ASN A 280 -16.73 -31.49 -9.60
CA ASN A 280 -16.02 -31.95 -8.40
C ASN A 280 -14.90 -30.99 -7.96
N LEU A 281 -14.68 -29.88 -8.68
CA LEU A 281 -13.68 -28.88 -8.34
C LEU A 281 -14.09 -28.06 -7.12
N MET A 282 -13.18 -27.97 -6.15
CA MET A 282 -13.25 -27.05 -5.01
C MET A 282 -12.65 -25.70 -5.41
N LEU A 283 -13.02 -24.64 -4.69
CA LEU A 283 -12.45 -23.30 -4.85
C LEU A 283 -10.90 -23.35 -4.91
N GLY A 284 -10.33 -22.70 -5.92
CA GLY A 284 -8.89 -22.67 -6.19
C GLY A 284 -8.40 -23.81 -7.08
N ASN A 285 -9.14 -24.91 -7.23
CA ASN A 285 -8.75 -25.99 -8.13
C ASN A 285 -8.85 -25.58 -9.60
N VAL A 286 -7.82 -25.95 -10.37
CA VAL A 286 -7.75 -25.76 -11.82
C VAL A 286 -7.50 -27.11 -12.49
N THR A 287 -8.24 -27.41 -13.55
CA THR A 287 -7.93 -28.50 -14.48
C THR A 287 -7.42 -27.95 -15.79
N VAL A 288 -6.38 -28.58 -16.34
CA VAL A 288 -5.73 -28.16 -17.58
C VAL A 288 -5.64 -29.36 -18.52
N GLN A 289 -6.30 -29.26 -19.67
CA GLN A 289 -6.23 -30.26 -20.75
C GLN A 289 -5.49 -29.64 -21.94
N GLN A 290 -4.35 -30.22 -22.31
CA GLN A 290 -3.63 -29.79 -23.51
C GLN A 290 -4.43 -30.15 -24.78
N THR A 291 -4.38 -29.26 -25.76
CA THR A 291 -5.03 -29.36 -27.08
C THR A 291 -4.04 -28.93 -28.16
N SER A 292 -4.36 -29.17 -29.43
CA SER A 292 -3.53 -28.72 -30.56
C SER A 292 -3.46 -27.18 -30.71
N GLY A 293 -4.36 -26.43 -30.08
CA GLY A 293 -4.43 -24.97 -30.15
C GLY A 293 -4.06 -24.23 -28.86
N GLY A 294 -3.44 -24.91 -27.90
CA GLY A 294 -3.19 -24.39 -26.56
C GLY A 294 -3.81 -25.29 -25.49
N CYS A 295 -4.32 -24.72 -24.40
CA CYS A 295 -4.81 -25.47 -23.25
C CYS A 295 -6.25 -25.07 -22.88
N ASN A 296 -7.12 -26.07 -22.77
CA ASN A 296 -8.45 -25.91 -22.21
C ASN A 296 -8.34 -25.96 -20.68
N VAL A 297 -8.67 -24.86 -20.02
CA VAL A 297 -8.50 -24.64 -18.59
C VAL A 297 -9.88 -24.46 -17.97
N THR A 298 -10.21 -25.24 -16.95
CA THR A 298 -11.42 -25.00 -16.13
C THR A 298 -11.00 -24.76 -14.68
N ALA A 299 -11.24 -23.54 -14.20
CA ALA A 299 -10.98 -23.15 -12.82
C ALA A 299 -12.29 -23.06 -12.02
N CYS A 300 -12.24 -23.43 -10.74
CA CYS A 300 -13.29 -23.11 -9.78
C CYS A 300 -12.91 -21.83 -9.01
N ASN A 301 -13.56 -20.73 -9.37
CA ASN A 301 -13.24 -19.39 -8.86
C ASN A 301 -14.25 -18.95 -7.80
N TYR A 302 -13.83 -18.03 -6.93
CA TYR A 302 -14.71 -17.36 -5.98
C TYR A 302 -15.48 -16.23 -6.68
N ASP A 303 -16.77 -16.10 -6.37
CA ASP A 303 -17.70 -15.16 -7.02
C ASP A 303 -18.44 -14.28 -5.99
N GLY A 304 -17.79 -14.03 -4.84
CA GLY A 304 -18.30 -13.18 -3.77
C GLY A 304 -19.29 -13.83 -2.79
N ILE A 305 -19.76 -13.03 -1.84
CA ILE A 305 -20.79 -13.42 -0.85
C ILE A 305 -22.15 -12.90 -1.31
N VAL A 306 -23.07 -13.78 -1.72
CA VAL A 306 -24.44 -13.40 -2.12
C VAL A 306 -25.43 -13.95 -1.10
N ASN A 307 -26.28 -13.08 -0.54
CA ASN A 307 -27.26 -13.42 0.51
C ASN A 307 -26.64 -14.18 1.70
N GLY A 308 -25.42 -13.78 2.11
CA GLY A 308 -24.67 -14.43 3.21
C GLY A 308 -24.07 -15.80 2.87
N SER A 309 -24.19 -16.27 1.62
CA SER A 309 -23.63 -17.55 1.17
C SER A 309 -22.42 -17.32 0.26
N ILE A 310 -21.40 -18.17 0.40
CA ILE A 310 -20.21 -18.19 -0.45
C ILE A 310 -20.62 -18.68 -1.85
N VAL A 311 -20.38 -17.88 -2.89
CA VAL A 311 -20.64 -18.27 -4.28
C VAL A 311 -19.34 -18.66 -4.97
N THR A 312 -19.38 -19.74 -5.74
CA THR A 312 -18.27 -20.20 -6.58
C THR A 312 -18.75 -20.42 -8.03
N THR A 313 -17.87 -20.13 -8.99
CA THR A 313 -18.19 -20.15 -10.41
C THR A 313 -17.16 -20.96 -11.20
N LEU A 314 -17.64 -21.76 -12.16
CA LEU A 314 -16.77 -22.49 -13.09
C LEU A 314 -16.40 -21.57 -14.25
N SER A 315 -15.12 -21.29 -14.38
CA SER A 315 -14.57 -20.49 -15.47
C SER A 315 -13.81 -21.37 -16.46
N PRO A 316 -14.49 -21.90 -17.51
CA PRO A 316 -13.81 -22.53 -18.64
C PRO A 316 -13.16 -21.46 -19.52
N SER A 317 -11.93 -21.68 -19.95
CA SER A 317 -11.19 -20.80 -20.86
C SER A 317 -10.27 -21.61 -21.78
N LEU A 318 -10.09 -21.15 -23.02
CA LEU A 318 -9.10 -21.69 -23.94
C LEU A 318 -7.93 -20.70 -24.03
N GLN A 319 -6.77 -21.09 -23.50
CA GLN A 319 -5.58 -20.24 -23.43
C GLN A 319 -4.54 -20.73 -24.46
N PRO A 320 -3.89 -19.84 -25.25
CA PRO A 320 -2.93 -20.26 -26.28
C PRO A 320 -1.65 -20.87 -25.68
N GLN A 321 -1.33 -20.51 -24.44
CA GLN A 321 -0.33 -21.15 -23.61
C GLN A 321 -1.04 -21.75 -22.38
N CYS A 322 -0.55 -22.88 -21.88
CA CYS A 322 -1.03 -23.38 -20.59
C CYS A 322 -0.70 -22.37 -19.49
N PRO A 323 -1.61 -22.15 -18.52
CA PRO A 323 -1.32 -21.31 -17.37
C PRO A 323 -0.14 -21.88 -16.60
N GLY A 324 0.74 -21.00 -16.11
CA GLY A 324 1.76 -21.38 -15.14
C GLY A 324 1.16 -21.82 -13.81
N LEU A 325 2.01 -22.23 -12.88
CA LEU A 325 1.60 -22.38 -11.48
C LEU A 325 1.11 -21.01 -10.96
N GLN A 326 -0.02 -21.00 -10.25
CA GLN A 326 -0.51 -19.80 -9.58
C GLN A 326 0.54 -19.30 -8.59
N GLU A 327 0.99 -18.06 -8.76
CA GLU A 327 2.00 -17.46 -7.89
C GLU A 327 1.33 -16.67 -6.78
N PHE A 328 1.38 -17.23 -5.56
CA PHE A 328 0.93 -16.56 -4.35
C PHE A 328 2.06 -15.67 -3.79
N PRO A 329 1.73 -14.53 -3.14
CA PRO A 329 2.73 -13.75 -2.42
C PRO A 329 3.37 -14.61 -1.32
N PRO A 330 4.71 -14.57 -1.16
CA PRO A 330 5.37 -15.31 -0.10
C PRO A 330 4.92 -14.78 1.27
N LEU A 331 4.29 -15.63 2.07
CA LEU A 331 3.86 -15.26 3.41
C LEU A 331 5.08 -15.17 4.35
N VAL A 332 5.07 -14.18 5.23
CA VAL A 332 6.16 -13.89 6.16
C VAL A 332 5.74 -14.30 7.57
N ALA A 333 6.64 -14.94 8.32
CA ALA A 333 6.41 -15.23 9.73
C ALA A 333 6.21 -13.92 10.53
N PRO A 334 5.38 -13.92 11.60
CA PRO A 334 5.22 -12.75 12.47
C PRO A 334 6.58 -12.23 12.98
N PRO A 335 6.96 -10.97 12.70
CA PRO A 335 8.31 -10.48 12.96
C PRO A 335 8.54 -10.31 14.47
N THR A 336 9.68 -10.80 14.95
CA THR A 336 10.15 -10.65 16.35
C THR A 336 11.29 -9.64 16.49
N THR A 337 11.91 -9.25 15.38
CA THR A 337 12.98 -8.25 15.33
C THR A 337 12.83 -7.42 14.07
N VAL A 338 13.25 -6.15 14.13
CA VAL A 338 13.40 -5.33 12.92
C VAL A 338 14.77 -5.59 12.33
N ALA A 339 14.83 -6.18 11.15
CA ALA A 339 16.05 -6.23 10.37
C ALA A 339 16.50 -4.78 10.11
N ARG A 340 17.69 -4.42 10.59
CA ARG A 340 18.32 -3.16 10.18
C ARG A 340 18.69 -3.32 8.71
N ASP A 341 18.01 -2.59 7.84
CA ASP A 341 18.38 -2.47 6.43
C ASP A 341 19.88 -2.13 6.36
N THR A 342 20.67 -3.07 5.86
CA THR A 342 22.11 -2.91 5.72
C THR A 342 22.38 -2.06 4.49
N VAL A 343 22.27 -0.74 4.66
CA VAL A 343 22.63 0.31 3.67
C VAL A 343 24.14 0.30 3.29
N PHE A 344 24.87 -0.75 3.69
CA PHE A 344 26.26 -1.05 3.34
C PHE A 344 26.45 -2.39 2.61
N ALA A 345 25.37 -3.09 2.23
CA ALA A 345 25.50 -4.21 1.30
C ALA A 345 25.91 -3.69 -0.09
N PRO A 346 27.03 -4.16 -0.69
CA PRO A 346 27.33 -3.84 -2.08
C PRO A 346 26.21 -4.35 -2.98
N ALA A 347 25.87 -3.58 -4.02
CA ALA A 347 24.91 -4.04 -5.03
C ALA A 347 25.33 -5.41 -5.60
N PRO A 348 24.40 -6.34 -5.85
CA PRO A 348 24.73 -7.60 -6.50
C PRO A 348 25.42 -7.31 -7.84
N ALA A 349 26.59 -7.90 -8.06
CA ALA A 349 27.28 -7.76 -9.32
C ALA A 349 26.40 -8.31 -10.46
N PRO A 350 26.31 -7.63 -11.61
CA PRO A 350 25.53 -8.15 -12.73
C PRO A 350 26.11 -9.48 -13.19
N LEU A 351 25.27 -10.51 -13.26
CA LEU A 351 25.60 -11.79 -13.89
C LEU A 351 25.82 -11.57 -15.38
N PHE A 352 27.09 -11.48 -15.78
CA PHE A 352 27.50 -11.57 -17.16
C PHE A 352 27.62 -13.04 -17.56
N ASP A 353 26.56 -13.59 -18.18
CA ASP A 353 26.67 -14.81 -18.98
C ASP A 353 27.40 -14.48 -20.29
N GLY A 354 28.72 -14.32 -20.17
CA GLY A 354 29.65 -14.09 -21.26
C GLY A 354 30.20 -15.41 -21.82
N ASP A 355 29.34 -16.20 -22.47
CA ASP A 355 29.78 -17.44 -23.14
C ASP A 355 30.43 -17.10 -24.49
N GLY A 356 31.77 -17.15 -24.54
CA GLY A 356 32.59 -16.72 -25.67
C GLY A 356 33.91 -17.50 -25.74
N PRO A 357 34.27 -18.14 -26.87
CA PRO A 357 35.14 -19.32 -26.84
C PRO A 357 36.65 -19.00 -26.88
N ALA A 358 37.42 -19.65 -26.01
CA ALA A 358 38.89 -19.64 -26.04
C ALA A 358 39.53 -20.99 -25.63
N SER A 359 39.64 -21.90 -26.59
CA SER A 359 40.65 -22.99 -26.58
C SER A 359 42.07 -22.42 -26.83
N PRO A 360 43.23 -23.09 -26.60
CA PRO A 360 43.46 -24.52 -26.90
C PRO A 360 44.54 -25.32 -26.09
N LYS A 361 44.77 -26.58 -26.52
CA LYS A 361 45.87 -27.55 -26.17
C LYS A 361 45.69 -28.25 -24.81
N SER A 362 45.81 -29.57 -24.61
CA SER A 362 46.20 -30.74 -25.42
C SER A 362 45.92 -32.02 -24.57
N SER A 363 45.94 -33.28 -25.02
CA SER A 363 46.05 -33.93 -26.35
C SER A 363 45.69 -35.43 -26.25
N LEU A 364 45.56 -36.11 -27.41
CA LEU A 364 45.43 -37.57 -27.64
C LEU A 364 44.01 -38.20 -27.38
N VAL A 365 43.27 -38.95 -28.23
CA VAL A 365 43.37 -39.62 -29.58
C VAL A 365 42.84 -41.10 -29.44
N PRO A 366 42.10 -41.70 -30.40
CA PRO A 366 40.61 -41.75 -30.36
C PRO A 366 40.02 -43.14 -30.75
N SER A 367 38.73 -43.25 -31.10
CA SER A 367 38.26 -43.96 -32.33
C SER A 367 36.72 -44.00 -32.54
N THR A 368 36.29 -43.65 -33.77
CA THR A 368 35.13 -44.14 -34.59
C THR A 368 33.76 -44.49 -33.96
N GLY A 369 32.61 -43.98 -34.47
CA GLY A 369 32.40 -42.96 -35.50
C GLY A 369 30.97 -42.81 -36.07
N LEU A 370 30.70 -41.59 -36.59
CA LEU A 370 29.93 -41.20 -37.81
C LEU A 370 28.40 -41.50 -37.97
N PRO A 371 27.65 -40.72 -38.83
CA PRO A 371 26.64 -39.79 -38.28
C PRO A 371 25.35 -39.56 -39.14
N GLY A 372 24.53 -38.57 -38.75
CA GLY A 372 23.54 -37.88 -39.59
C GLY A 372 22.27 -37.49 -38.83
N GLY A 373 21.64 -36.31 -39.01
CA GLY A 373 22.03 -35.12 -39.78
C GLY A 373 20.93 -34.03 -39.74
N PHE A 374 21.28 -32.80 -40.16
CA PHE A 374 20.39 -31.68 -40.54
C PHE A 374 19.65 -30.86 -39.46
N SER A 375 20.17 -29.66 -39.20
CA SER A 375 19.38 -28.41 -39.09
C SER A 375 19.26 -27.77 -40.51
N PRO A 376 18.42 -26.75 -40.79
CA PRO A 376 18.67 -25.38 -40.29
C PRO A 376 17.46 -24.44 -40.07
N ALA A 377 17.73 -23.36 -39.32
CA ALA A 377 17.25 -21.97 -39.40
C ALA A 377 15.89 -21.60 -40.03
N ASN A 378 15.10 -20.81 -39.27
CA ASN A 378 14.50 -19.55 -39.71
C ASN A 378 14.01 -18.73 -38.49
N GLY A 379 14.15 -17.40 -38.56
CA GLY A 379 13.43 -16.40 -37.74
C GLY A 379 13.14 -15.18 -38.63
N PRO A 380 12.87 -13.97 -38.11
CA PRO A 380 12.31 -13.56 -36.81
C PRO A 380 10.99 -12.75 -37.03
N ILE A 381 10.73 -11.74 -36.18
CA ILE A 381 9.84 -10.55 -36.36
C ILE A 381 8.56 -10.49 -35.49
N SER A 382 8.40 -9.30 -34.90
CA SER A 382 7.39 -8.72 -34.00
C SER A 382 5.90 -9.07 -34.17
N GLY A 383 5.15 -9.01 -33.05
CA GLY A 383 3.70 -8.82 -33.04
C GLY A 383 3.14 -8.51 -31.64
N ILE A 384 2.71 -7.27 -31.41
CA ILE A 384 2.02 -6.83 -30.17
C ILE A 384 0.53 -7.19 -30.33
N SER A 385 -0.11 -7.78 -29.30
CA SER A 385 -1.58 -7.84 -29.25
C SER A 385 -2.10 -7.78 -27.81
N SER A 386 -2.79 -6.68 -27.51
CA SER A 386 -3.45 -6.40 -26.23
C SER A 386 -4.81 -7.10 -26.16
N GLY A 387 -5.07 -7.85 -25.07
CA GLY A 387 -6.38 -8.43 -24.80
C GLY A 387 -7.26 -7.49 -23.96
N ALA A 388 -8.00 -6.58 -24.61
CA ALA A 388 -8.92 -5.68 -23.92
C ALA A 388 -10.28 -6.34 -23.69
N SER A 389 -10.65 -6.56 -22.42
CA SER A 389 -11.99 -6.97 -22.02
C SER A 389 -12.86 -5.75 -21.72
N ALA A 390 -13.78 -5.42 -22.63
CA ALA A 390 -14.65 -4.26 -22.51
C ALA A 390 -15.81 -4.48 -21.52
N ALA A 391 -15.95 -3.57 -20.55
CA ALA A 391 -17.18 -3.39 -19.76
C ALA A 391 -17.66 -1.94 -19.92
N CYS A 392 -18.76 -1.73 -20.66
CA CYS A 392 -19.28 -0.40 -20.91
C CYS A 392 -20.00 0.20 -19.69
N SER A 393 -19.82 1.49 -19.45
CA SER A 393 -20.78 2.32 -18.70
C SER A 393 -20.76 3.74 -19.26
N LEU A 394 -21.88 4.17 -19.84
CA LEU A 394 -22.03 5.51 -20.42
C LEU A 394 -22.26 6.56 -19.32
N VAL A 395 -21.38 7.56 -19.24
CA VAL A 395 -21.77 8.93 -18.89
C VAL A 395 -21.06 9.89 -19.86
N LYS A 396 -21.81 10.86 -20.40
CA LYS A 396 -21.34 11.79 -21.44
C LYS A 396 -20.47 12.92 -20.85
N PRO A 397 -19.46 13.43 -21.56
CA PRO A 397 -18.76 14.66 -21.18
C PRO A 397 -19.60 15.90 -21.53
N PHE A 398 -19.64 16.88 -20.62
CA PHE A 398 -20.08 18.25 -20.91
C PHE A 398 -18.86 19.18 -20.99
N PRO A 399 -18.68 19.96 -22.07
CA PRO A 399 -17.64 20.97 -22.14
C PRO A 399 -18.17 22.36 -21.75
N ALA A 400 -17.59 22.96 -20.72
CA ALA A 400 -17.65 24.38 -20.39
C ALA A 400 -16.35 24.69 -19.63
N LEU A 401 -15.29 25.18 -20.28
CA LEU A 401 -15.09 26.54 -20.78
C LEU A 401 -15.30 27.63 -19.71
N THR A 402 -14.22 28.37 -19.44
CA THR A 402 -14.15 29.66 -18.74
C THR A 402 -14.74 29.75 -17.33
N TYR A 403 -13.87 29.73 -16.32
CA TYR A 403 -13.73 30.89 -15.41
C TYR A 403 -12.26 31.11 -15.07
N ALA A 404 -11.79 32.33 -15.32
CA ALA A 404 -10.46 32.79 -14.92
C ALA A 404 -10.57 33.65 -13.66
N LEU A 405 -9.48 33.69 -12.90
CA LEU A 405 -9.10 34.80 -12.01
C LEU A 405 -10.05 35.13 -10.83
N VAL A 406 -9.78 34.56 -9.66
CA VAL A 406 -10.02 35.25 -8.37
C VAL A 406 -8.73 35.26 -7.55
N LEU A 407 -8.10 36.43 -7.50
CA LEU A 407 -7.05 36.78 -6.53
C LEU A 407 -7.72 37.51 -5.36
N LEU A 408 -7.57 37.00 -4.14
CA LEU A 408 -7.75 37.75 -2.88
C LEU A 408 -7.01 36.98 -1.77
N LEU A 409 -5.80 37.41 -1.37
CA LEU A 409 -5.57 38.42 -0.35
C LEU A 409 -6.24 38.11 1.00
N VAL A 410 -5.54 37.35 1.84
CA VAL A 410 -5.64 37.48 3.29
C VAL A 410 -4.32 38.07 3.79
N LYS A 411 -4.36 39.33 4.21
CA LYS A 411 -3.22 40.10 4.72
C LYS A 411 -3.69 40.95 5.90
N LEU A 412 -2.86 41.03 6.94
CA LEU A 412 -3.06 41.80 8.18
C LEU A 412 -4.24 41.40 9.09
N MET A 413 -3.88 40.86 10.25
CA MET A 413 -4.38 41.37 11.53
C MET A 413 -3.20 41.54 12.49
N ILE A 414 -2.71 42.78 12.61
CA ILE A 414 -1.88 43.24 13.72
C ILE A 414 -2.79 44.18 14.54
N PRO A 415 -3.00 43.92 15.83
CA PRO A 415 -3.47 44.94 16.76
C PRO A 415 -2.28 45.49 17.55
N VAL A 416 -1.88 46.73 17.26
CA VAL A 416 -1.18 47.57 18.24
C VAL A 416 -2.24 48.48 18.85
N ALA A 417 -2.52 48.30 20.14
CA ALA A 417 -3.36 49.21 20.92
C ALA A 417 -2.95 49.16 22.40
N LEU A 418 -2.29 50.25 22.83
CA LEU A 418 -1.72 50.54 24.17
C LEU A 418 -0.48 49.71 24.59
#